data_AF-A0AAJ0MEJ2-F1
#
_entry.id   AF-A0AAJ0MEJ2-F1
#
_cell.length_a   1.000
_cell.length_b   1.000
_cell.length_c   1.000
_cell.angle_alpha   90.00
_cell.angle_beta   90.00
_cell.angle_gamma   90.00
#
_symmetry.space_group_name_H-M   'P 1'
#
loop_
_entity.id
_entity.type
_entity.pdbx_description
1 polymer ?
#
loop_
_entity_poly.entity_id
_entity_poly.type
_entity_poly.pdbx_seq_one_letter_code
_entity_poly.pdbx_strand_id
1 'polypeptide(L)'
;MDVSSLIHMAGDGPNRFLIESLSRINSQVLINQQREFHKALDQVLSEIAQDCLKSLAFPQMQNRSHDIISAVEGTCEWLFQHKTYRSWAACHRGLLWIKGKPGSGKSTLLKYALDKHEARDNALVLSFFFHGRGDELQRTPLGLWRSLLHQALRQAPSALQDLVDEFETKRKQNGKPGEDWHWHEEELWPFFKSSLSKVLKTRPVWLFMDALDECGKENAVRLVEIFKSLLKHLPSQSKGCRICFSSRHYPILHLDDSVLEVCTENENQGDISTFVDNQLAEFQARTSSTIPTWITEHASGVFMWARLVVEQALDLDLGGAGPGEIEGEIHSIPPDLDKLYRQLIQNMKAASQKLIQWICFATRPLSIDELRWAMVIDADCPHRTLQDCQCAKHYVPDSVRMKRQIQTLSCGLAEVSQAQVVQFIHQSVKDFFVEKGLSALDGNVTSTEAAIRAHFRFSKICIRYLAMEEIGCSTSYNDFTFLRYATTSWVAHAQQSDARIVPQADLLALFAWPSNNLMELWVRIYQAIDKYSDGCPPTGTSLLHIGSRYGIFGLVTATLQSTDQTTTVIDVADEYGQTPLSWAAWNGHETVVRSLLEAGATVDMKDDKYGQTPLWWAARNGHEGVPVLPSI
;
A
#
# COMPACT_ATOMS: atom_id res chain seq x y z
N MET A 1 -22.96 33.74 5.25
CA MET A 1 -22.08 34.16 6.36
C MET A 1 -21.11 33.02 6.57
N ASP A 2 -19.82 33.32 6.51
CA ASP A 2 -18.77 32.32 6.63
C ASP A 2 -18.74 31.76 8.06
N VAL A 3 -18.48 30.45 8.21
CA VAL A 3 -18.45 29.76 9.50
C VAL A 3 -17.30 30.29 10.35
N SER A 4 -16.20 30.73 9.71
CA SER A 4 -15.09 31.43 10.37
C SER A 4 -15.55 32.70 11.11
N SER A 5 -16.53 33.42 10.53
CA SER A 5 -17.07 34.65 11.10
C SER A 5 -17.91 34.38 12.34
N LEU A 6 -18.59 33.23 12.38
CA LEU A 6 -19.44 32.83 13.51
C LEU A 6 -18.62 32.29 14.70
N ILE A 7 -17.48 31.63 14.44
CA ILE A 7 -16.53 31.18 15.48
C ILE A 7 -15.96 32.39 16.22
N HIS A 8 -15.60 33.45 15.50
CA HIS A 8 -15.03 34.65 16.08
C HIS A 8 -16.04 35.47 16.92
N MET A 9 -17.34 35.28 16.69
CA MET A 9 -18.43 35.92 17.45
C MET A 9 -18.89 35.09 18.66
N ALA A 10 -18.62 33.79 18.67
CA ALA A 10 -18.94 32.90 19.78
C ALA A 10 -17.68 32.69 20.65
N GLY A 11 -17.48 33.53 21.66
CA GLY A 11 -16.42 33.33 22.65
C GLY A 11 -16.48 31.95 23.36
N ASP A 12 -15.50 31.66 24.22
CA ASP A 12 -15.28 30.34 24.86
C ASP A 12 -16.46 29.86 25.73
N GLY A 13 -17.42 29.23 25.07
CA GLY A 13 -18.60 28.63 25.68
C GLY A 13 -19.20 27.53 24.80
N PRO A 14 -20.30 26.89 25.23
CA PRO A 14 -20.91 25.71 24.59
C PRO A 14 -21.27 25.90 23.10
N ASN A 15 -21.35 27.14 22.62
CA ASN A 15 -21.57 27.49 21.22
C ASN A 15 -20.36 27.16 20.30
N ARG A 16 -19.11 27.16 20.79
CA ARG A 16 -17.93 26.76 20.00
C ARG A 16 -17.96 25.27 19.66
N PHE A 17 -18.37 24.43 20.61
CA PHE A 17 -18.55 22.99 20.41
C PHE A 17 -19.69 22.68 19.43
N LEU A 18 -20.76 23.49 19.43
CA LEU A 18 -21.84 23.44 18.44
C LEU A 18 -21.36 23.87 17.04
N ILE A 19 -20.47 24.86 16.94
CA ILE A 19 -19.92 25.32 15.65
C ILE A 19 -18.87 24.34 15.09
N GLU A 20 -18.04 23.71 15.92
CA GLU A 20 -17.17 22.59 15.53
C GLU A 20 -17.98 21.34 15.13
N SER A 21 -19.11 21.09 15.82
CA SER A 21 -20.07 20.08 15.39
C SER A 21 -20.73 20.47 14.06
N LEU A 22 -20.97 21.77 13.81
CA LEU A 22 -21.50 22.28 12.55
C LEU A 22 -20.46 22.25 11.41
N SER A 23 -19.15 22.36 11.67
CA SER A 23 -18.11 22.18 10.64
C SER A 23 -17.96 20.71 10.23
N ARG A 24 -18.13 19.78 11.20
CA ARG A 24 -18.32 18.34 10.95
C ARG A 24 -19.62 18.06 10.20
N ILE A 25 -20.71 18.76 10.52
CA ILE A 25 -21.96 18.68 9.76
C ILE A 25 -21.77 19.29 8.37
N ASN A 26 -20.97 20.34 8.18
CA ASN A 26 -20.74 20.95 6.86
C ASN A 26 -19.93 20.03 5.94
N SER A 27 -18.97 19.27 6.49
CA SER A 27 -18.29 18.17 5.79
C SER A 27 -19.24 16.99 5.57
N GLN A 28 -20.12 16.66 6.52
CA GLN A 28 -21.19 15.66 6.31
C GLN A 28 -22.23 16.12 5.28
N VAL A 29 -22.50 17.42 5.16
CA VAL A 29 -23.40 18.06 4.19
C VAL A 29 -22.72 18.09 2.82
N LEU A 30 -21.41 18.33 2.73
CA LEU A 30 -20.64 18.20 1.49
C LEU A 30 -20.62 16.74 1.01
N ILE A 31 -20.41 15.79 1.94
CA ILE A 31 -20.51 14.35 1.68
C ILE A 31 -21.93 13.97 1.28
N ASN A 32 -22.96 14.51 1.94
CA ASN A 32 -24.36 14.22 1.61
C ASN A 32 -24.79 14.87 0.30
N GLN A 33 -24.31 16.07 -0.03
CA GLN A 33 -24.51 16.73 -1.33
C GLN A 33 -23.77 15.99 -2.43
N GLN A 34 -22.54 15.53 -2.18
CA GLN A 34 -21.86 14.59 -3.06
C GLN A 34 -22.71 13.32 -3.19
N ARG A 35 -23.19 12.69 -2.12
CA ARG A 35 -24.00 11.45 -2.17
C ARG A 35 -25.32 11.62 -2.91
N GLU A 36 -25.99 12.76 -2.74
CA GLU A 36 -27.21 13.15 -3.47
C GLU A 36 -26.89 13.41 -4.95
N PHE A 37 -25.75 14.05 -5.26
CA PHE A 37 -25.25 14.23 -6.62
C PHE A 37 -24.81 12.89 -7.28
N HIS A 38 -24.24 11.97 -6.50
CA HIS A 38 -23.94 10.59 -6.94
C HIS A 38 -25.25 9.86 -7.27
N LYS A 39 -26.26 9.93 -6.40
CA LYS A 39 -27.60 9.36 -6.67
C LYS A 39 -28.29 9.97 -7.88
N ALA A 40 -28.17 11.28 -8.09
CA ALA A 40 -28.79 11.98 -9.22
C ALA A 40 -28.08 11.67 -10.56
N LEU A 41 -26.75 11.50 -10.56
CA LEU A 41 -25.99 11.05 -11.74
C LEU A 41 -26.25 9.57 -12.05
N ASP A 42 -26.39 8.73 -11.03
CA ASP A 42 -26.74 7.32 -11.21
C ASP A 42 -28.12 7.19 -11.89
N GLN A 43 -29.09 8.06 -11.59
CA GLN A 43 -30.40 8.08 -12.26
C GLN A 43 -30.36 8.40 -13.76
N VAL A 44 -29.26 8.96 -14.29
CA VAL A 44 -29.12 9.35 -15.72
C VAL A 44 -28.41 8.28 -16.56
N LEU A 45 -27.68 7.36 -15.92
CA LEU A 45 -26.93 6.31 -16.61
C LEU A 45 -27.82 5.09 -16.91
N SER A 46 -27.59 4.44 -18.04
CA SER A 46 -28.19 3.13 -18.31
C SER A 46 -27.72 2.11 -17.26
N GLU A 47 -28.55 1.11 -16.97
CA GLU A 47 -28.23 0.03 -16.02
C GLU A 47 -26.91 -0.67 -16.37
N ILE A 48 -26.66 -0.88 -17.67
CA ILE A 48 -25.41 -1.47 -18.18
C ILE A 48 -24.20 -0.56 -17.91
N ALA A 49 -24.34 0.76 -18.08
CA ALA A 49 -23.27 1.70 -17.78
C ALA A 49 -22.97 1.78 -16.28
N GLN A 50 -23.99 1.64 -15.41
CA GLN A 50 -23.79 1.54 -13.96
C GLN A 50 -23.05 0.25 -13.59
N ASP A 51 -23.39 -0.88 -14.19
CA ASP A 51 -22.67 -2.14 -13.95
C ASP A 51 -21.24 -2.09 -14.47
N CYS A 52 -21.02 -1.43 -15.62
CA CYS A 52 -19.68 -1.15 -16.14
C CYS A 52 -18.89 -0.29 -15.14
N LEU A 53 -19.48 0.77 -14.56
CA LEU A 53 -18.84 1.58 -13.51
C LEU A 53 -18.42 0.71 -12.31
N LYS A 54 -19.32 -0.15 -11.82
CA LYS A 54 -19.01 -1.06 -10.70
C LYS A 54 -17.85 -1.99 -11.02
N SER A 55 -17.75 -2.47 -12.27
CA SER A 55 -16.64 -3.34 -12.70
C SER A 55 -15.28 -2.63 -12.70
N LEU A 56 -15.26 -1.32 -12.97
CA LEU A 56 -14.03 -0.50 -12.93
C LEU A 56 -13.66 -0.10 -11.50
N ALA A 57 -14.67 0.09 -10.64
CA ALA A 57 -14.49 0.46 -9.24
C ALA A 57 -13.61 -0.54 -8.47
N PHE A 58 -12.87 -0.04 -7.49
CA PHE A 58 -12.19 -0.85 -6.48
C PHE A 58 -12.25 -0.11 -5.13
N PRO A 59 -12.29 -0.82 -3.99
CA PRO A 59 -12.68 -0.21 -2.70
C PRO A 59 -11.83 1.00 -2.28
N GLN A 60 -10.54 0.98 -2.60
CA GLN A 60 -9.55 1.98 -2.17
C GLN A 60 -9.31 3.09 -3.21
N MET A 61 -10.11 3.16 -4.27
CA MET A 61 -9.91 4.05 -5.43
C MET A 61 -9.77 5.53 -5.05
N GLN A 62 -10.38 5.96 -3.94
CA GLN A 62 -10.35 7.34 -3.47
C GLN A 62 -9.67 7.51 -2.10
N ASN A 63 -9.16 6.45 -1.47
CA ASN A 63 -8.65 6.55 -0.09
C ASN A 63 -7.50 7.55 0.03
N ARG A 64 -6.56 7.50 -0.91
CA ARG A 64 -5.37 8.36 -0.87
C ARG A 64 -5.71 9.84 -0.97
N SER A 65 -6.65 10.23 -1.83
CA SER A 65 -7.06 11.64 -1.95
C SER A 65 -7.72 12.14 -0.66
N HIS A 66 -8.45 11.28 0.07
CA HIS A 66 -9.06 11.63 1.35
C HIS A 66 -8.05 11.70 2.51
N ASP A 67 -7.02 10.84 2.49
CA ASP A 67 -5.97 10.80 3.53
C ASP A 67 -4.97 11.97 3.43
N ILE A 68 -4.86 12.63 2.28
CA ILE A 68 -4.01 13.82 2.16
C ILE A 68 -4.64 14.96 2.97
N ILE A 69 -3.90 15.42 3.99
CA ILE A 69 -4.27 16.55 4.84
C ILE A 69 -4.46 17.79 3.95
N SER A 70 -5.59 18.47 4.14
CA SER A 70 -5.89 19.73 3.44
C SER A 70 -4.80 20.77 3.71
N ALA A 71 -4.53 21.61 2.71
CA ALA A 71 -3.61 22.72 2.87
C ALA A 71 -4.04 23.60 4.05
N VAL A 72 -3.06 24.04 4.84
CA VAL A 72 -3.29 24.99 5.93
C VAL A 72 -3.69 26.33 5.31
N GLU A 73 -4.58 27.07 5.97
CA GLU A 73 -5.03 28.37 5.48
C GLU A 73 -3.83 29.30 5.22
N GLY A 74 -3.82 29.96 4.07
CA GLY A 74 -2.70 30.80 3.62
C GLY A 74 -1.52 30.06 2.98
N THR A 75 -1.59 28.74 2.77
CA THR A 75 -0.54 27.96 2.09
C THR A 75 -0.94 27.54 0.66
N CYS A 76 0.04 27.13 -0.17
CA CYS A 76 -0.12 26.64 -1.55
C CYS A 76 -0.64 27.67 -2.59
N GLU A 77 -1.02 28.88 -2.18
CA GLU A 77 -1.55 29.92 -3.08
C GLU A 77 -0.54 30.41 -4.11
N TRP A 78 0.74 30.38 -3.76
CA TRP A 78 1.85 30.81 -4.62
C TRP A 78 1.86 30.05 -5.96
N LEU A 79 1.36 28.81 -6.01
CA LEU A 79 1.33 28.01 -7.23
C LEU A 79 0.61 28.73 -8.37
N PHE A 80 -0.51 29.38 -8.08
CA PHE A 80 -1.31 30.09 -9.08
C PHE A 80 -0.69 31.43 -9.52
N GLN A 81 0.31 31.90 -8.79
CA GLN A 81 1.11 33.08 -9.11
C GLN A 81 2.42 32.70 -9.83
N HIS A 82 2.87 31.45 -9.67
CA HIS A 82 4.09 30.92 -10.25
C HIS A 82 4.08 30.99 -11.79
N LYS A 83 5.15 31.56 -12.37
CA LYS A 83 5.22 31.85 -13.82
C LYS A 83 5.01 30.60 -14.66
N THR A 84 5.68 29.49 -14.32
CA THR A 84 5.57 28.23 -15.07
C THR A 84 4.18 27.63 -15.01
N TYR A 85 3.51 27.70 -13.85
CA TYR A 85 2.16 27.17 -13.70
C TYR A 85 1.16 27.99 -14.53
N ARG A 86 1.29 29.32 -14.51
CA ARG A 86 0.47 30.21 -15.34
C ARG A 86 0.68 29.95 -16.84
N SER A 87 1.93 29.80 -17.28
CA SER A 87 2.25 29.45 -18.66
C SER A 87 1.60 28.12 -19.06
N TRP A 88 1.75 27.08 -18.24
CA TRP A 88 1.12 25.78 -18.48
C TRP A 88 -0.40 25.85 -18.52
N ALA A 89 -1.02 26.54 -17.56
CA ALA A 89 -2.47 26.71 -17.50
C ALA A 89 -3.01 27.47 -18.72
N ALA A 90 -2.23 28.39 -19.27
CA ALA A 90 -2.57 29.11 -20.50
C ALA A 90 -2.37 28.28 -21.77
N CYS A 91 -1.46 27.29 -21.78
CA CYS A 91 -1.24 26.43 -22.94
C CYS A 91 -2.52 25.67 -23.34
N HIS A 92 -2.70 25.45 -24.65
CA HIS A 92 -3.78 24.61 -25.17
C HIS A 92 -3.52 23.13 -24.87
N ARG A 93 -2.25 22.72 -24.95
CA ARG A 93 -1.77 21.38 -24.60
C ARG A 93 -0.48 21.52 -23.84
N GLY A 94 -0.36 20.82 -22.73
CA GLY A 94 0.84 20.93 -21.92
C GLY A 94 0.92 19.86 -20.84
N LEU A 95 2.15 19.47 -20.57
CA LEU A 95 2.51 18.61 -19.47
C LEU A 95 3.25 19.45 -18.42
N LEU A 96 2.78 19.42 -17.18
CA LEU A 96 3.41 20.07 -16.04
C LEU A 96 3.92 19.01 -15.07
N TRP A 97 5.19 19.11 -14.72
CA TRP A 97 5.82 18.29 -13.71
C TRP A 97 6.07 19.10 -12.43
N ILE A 98 5.38 18.73 -11.35
CA ILE A 98 5.66 19.22 -10.00
C ILE A 98 6.64 18.25 -9.34
N LYS A 99 7.91 18.62 -9.32
CA LYS A 99 8.98 17.79 -8.75
C LYS A 99 9.41 18.28 -7.39
N GLY A 100 9.99 17.38 -6.60
CA GLY A 100 10.61 17.78 -5.35
C GLY A 100 11.00 16.68 -4.38
N LYS A 101 11.73 17.06 -3.33
CA LYS A 101 12.20 16.16 -2.28
C LYS A 101 11.05 15.38 -1.60
N PRO A 102 11.30 14.18 -1.06
CA PRO A 102 10.32 13.49 -0.22
C PRO A 102 9.88 14.38 0.95
N GLY A 103 8.56 14.53 1.15
CA GLY A 103 8.02 15.35 2.22
C GLY A 103 8.00 16.86 1.96
N SER A 104 8.27 17.34 0.73
CA SER A 104 8.21 18.77 0.39
C SER A 104 6.79 19.36 0.24
N GLY A 105 5.73 18.54 0.35
CA GLY A 105 4.34 19.00 0.25
C GLY A 105 3.67 18.88 -1.12
N LYS A 106 4.29 18.18 -2.09
CA LYS A 106 3.77 17.98 -3.46
C LYS A 106 2.31 17.49 -3.51
N SER A 107 1.97 16.46 -2.74
CA SER A 107 0.62 15.87 -2.73
C SER A 107 -0.43 16.86 -2.22
N THR A 108 -0.10 17.62 -1.18
CA THR A 108 -0.95 18.68 -0.64
C THR A 108 -1.12 19.81 -1.66
N LEU A 109 -0.03 20.21 -2.34
CA LEU A 109 -0.04 21.24 -3.38
C LEU A 109 -0.88 20.84 -4.60
N LEU A 110 -0.77 19.59 -5.07
CA LEU A 110 -1.53 19.07 -6.19
C LEU A 110 -3.01 18.88 -5.83
N LYS A 111 -3.32 18.41 -4.61
CA LYS A 111 -4.70 18.36 -4.10
C LYS A 111 -5.32 19.76 -4.02
N TYR A 112 -4.58 20.75 -3.49
CA TYR A 112 -5.02 22.14 -3.47
C TYR A 112 -5.31 22.68 -4.88
N ALA A 113 -4.47 22.33 -5.86
CA ALA A 113 -4.71 22.68 -7.25
C ALA A 113 -5.98 22.02 -7.81
N LEU A 114 -6.18 20.73 -7.54
CA LEU A 114 -7.37 19.96 -7.96
C LEU A 114 -8.66 20.59 -7.43
N ASP A 115 -8.73 20.86 -6.12
CA ASP A 115 -9.92 21.42 -5.45
C ASP A 115 -10.35 22.77 -6.07
N LYS A 116 -9.38 23.59 -6.53
CA LYS A 116 -9.66 24.87 -7.21
C LYS A 116 -10.14 24.71 -8.65
N HIS A 117 -9.82 23.60 -9.32
CA HIS A 117 -10.25 23.33 -10.70
C HIS A 117 -11.58 22.55 -10.78
N GLU A 118 -11.92 21.75 -9.77
CA GLU A 118 -13.20 21.03 -9.70
C GLU A 118 -14.41 21.98 -9.68
N ALA A 119 -14.23 23.23 -9.24
CA ALA A 119 -15.24 24.27 -9.25
C ALA A 119 -15.57 24.87 -10.64
N ARG A 120 -15.07 24.28 -11.75
CA ARG A 120 -15.27 24.81 -13.12
C ARG A 120 -16.35 24.04 -13.88
N ASP A 121 -17.48 24.69 -14.14
CA ASP A 121 -18.70 24.08 -14.75
C ASP A 121 -18.54 23.50 -16.17
N ASN A 122 -17.41 23.69 -16.87
CA ASN A 122 -17.27 23.35 -18.30
C ASN A 122 -16.01 22.55 -18.66
N ALA A 123 -15.35 21.91 -17.69
CA ALA A 123 -14.17 21.06 -17.95
C ALA A 123 -14.39 19.64 -17.43
N LEU A 124 -13.79 18.65 -18.10
CA LEU A 124 -13.62 17.32 -17.50
C LEU A 124 -12.37 17.35 -16.63
N VAL A 125 -12.55 17.23 -15.32
CA VAL A 125 -11.44 17.11 -14.37
C VAL A 125 -11.33 15.65 -13.95
N LEU A 126 -10.16 15.08 -14.14
CA LEU A 126 -9.82 13.71 -13.77
C LEU A 126 -8.62 13.74 -12.81
N SER A 127 -8.62 12.85 -11.84
CA SER A 127 -7.50 12.74 -10.92
C SER A 127 -7.17 11.30 -10.52
N PHE A 128 -5.91 11.04 -10.21
CA PHE A 128 -5.49 9.79 -9.57
C PHE A 128 -4.31 10.05 -8.65
N PHE A 129 -4.35 9.46 -7.46
CA PHE A 129 -3.32 9.63 -6.46
C PHE A 129 -2.69 8.27 -6.20
N PHE A 130 -1.46 8.07 -6.69
CA PHE A 130 -0.73 6.85 -6.41
C PHE A 130 -0.46 6.73 -4.90
N HIS A 131 -0.46 5.49 -4.42
CA HIS A 131 -0.18 5.19 -3.03
C HIS A 131 0.76 3.99 -2.90
N GLY A 132 2.05 4.26 -2.69
CA GLY A 132 3.11 3.27 -2.54
C GLY A 132 2.99 2.41 -1.26
N ARG A 133 2.13 2.80 -0.32
CA ARG A 133 1.74 1.99 0.86
C ARG A 133 0.38 1.34 0.71
N GLY A 134 -0.33 1.63 -0.36
CA GLY A 134 -1.68 1.17 -0.64
C GLY A 134 -1.71 -0.22 -1.25
N ASP A 135 -2.93 -0.65 -1.57
CA ASP A 135 -3.18 -1.91 -2.25
C ASP A 135 -2.63 -1.88 -3.69
N GLU A 136 -2.53 -3.06 -4.31
CA GLU A 136 -1.95 -3.24 -5.66
C GLU A 136 -2.50 -2.26 -6.71
N LEU A 137 -3.82 -2.07 -6.78
CA LEU A 137 -4.43 -1.14 -7.74
C LEU A 137 -4.08 0.32 -7.44
N GLN A 138 -3.74 0.70 -6.21
CA GLN A 138 -3.34 2.08 -5.89
C GLN A 138 -1.90 2.41 -6.33
N ARG A 139 -1.10 1.41 -6.69
CA ARG A 139 0.31 1.55 -7.08
C ARG A 139 0.60 1.07 -8.50
N THR A 140 -0.42 0.77 -9.31
CA THR A 140 -0.22 0.24 -10.67
C THR A 140 -0.94 1.08 -11.74
N PRO A 141 -0.45 1.07 -12.99
CA PRO A 141 -1.15 1.68 -14.11
C PRO A 141 -2.56 1.10 -14.34
N LEU A 142 -2.79 -0.17 -14.00
CA LEU A 142 -4.11 -0.77 -14.07
C LEU A 142 -5.14 0.00 -13.24
N GLY A 143 -4.81 0.32 -11.97
CA GLY A 143 -5.73 1.09 -11.14
C GLY A 143 -5.87 2.56 -11.56
N LEU A 144 -4.82 3.15 -12.14
CA LEU A 144 -4.91 4.46 -12.82
C LEU A 144 -5.97 4.42 -13.92
N TRP A 145 -5.87 3.50 -14.88
CA TRP A 145 -6.82 3.43 -15.99
C TRP A 145 -8.24 3.11 -15.54
N ARG A 146 -8.40 2.18 -14.59
CA ARG A 146 -9.71 1.89 -13.98
C ARG A 146 -10.34 3.13 -13.36
N SER A 147 -9.59 3.90 -12.58
CA SER A 147 -10.08 5.12 -11.93
C SER A 147 -10.40 6.24 -12.91
N LEU A 148 -9.53 6.48 -13.90
CA LEU A 148 -9.73 7.53 -14.89
C LEU A 148 -10.94 7.22 -15.79
N LEU A 149 -11.10 5.98 -16.23
CA LEU A 149 -12.28 5.56 -17.01
C LEU A 149 -13.56 5.61 -16.19
N HIS A 150 -13.50 5.20 -14.92
CA HIS A 150 -14.64 5.31 -14.00
C HIS A 150 -15.11 6.77 -13.87
N GLN A 151 -14.18 7.71 -13.64
CA GLN A 151 -14.49 9.14 -13.56
C GLN A 151 -14.99 9.70 -14.90
N ALA A 152 -14.37 9.30 -16.02
CA ALA A 152 -14.77 9.75 -17.34
C ALA A 152 -16.15 9.25 -17.75
N LEU A 153 -16.48 7.98 -17.49
CA LEU A 153 -17.79 7.36 -17.77
C LEU A 153 -18.90 8.09 -17.02
N ARG A 154 -18.62 8.46 -15.76
CA ARG A 154 -19.56 9.18 -14.93
C ARG A 154 -19.80 10.63 -15.39
N GLN A 155 -18.76 11.31 -15.88
CA GLN A 155 -18.85 12.71 -16.29
C GLN A 155 -19.18 12.90 -17.79
N ALA A 156 -18.93 11.92 -18.65
CA ALA A 156 -19.20 11.94 -20.10
C ALA A 156 -19.54 10.53 -20.63
N PRO A 157 -20.71 9.97 -20.26
CA PRO A 157 -21.06 8.60 -20.63
C PRO A 157 -21.14 8.38 -22.14
N SER A 158 -21.61 9.37 -22.89
CA SER A 158 -21.69 9.29 -24.36
C SER A 158 -20.33 9.11 -25.05
N ALA A 159 -19.23 9.51 -24.42
CA ALA A 159 -17.88 9.33 -24.96
C ALA A 159 -17.30 7.93 -24.66
N LEU A 160 -17.95 7.15 -23.80
CA LEU A 160 -17.49 5.85 -23.32
C LEU A 160 -18.42 4.70 -23.74
N GLN A 161 -19.28 4.89 -24.74
CA GLN A 161 -20.20 3.85 -25.22
C GLN A 161 -19.45 2.58 -25.65
N ASP A 162 -18.35 2.69 -26.39
CA ASP A 162 -17.54 1.54 -26.81
C ASP A 162 -17.05 0.68 -25.63
N LEU A 163 -16.75 1.30 -24.48
CA LEU A 163 -16.34 0.59 -23.26
C LEU A 163 -17.54 -0.16 -22.63
N VAL A 164 -18.71 0.48 -22.63
CA VAL A 164 -19.95 -0.12 -22.12
C VAL A 164 -20.38 -1.30 -22.98
N ASP A 165 -20.23 -1.20 -24.30
CA ASP A 165 -20.56 -2.26 -25.25
C ASP A 165 -19.61 -3.47 -25.10
N GLU A 166 -18.31 -3.22 -24.92
CA GLU A 166 -17.32 -4.27 -24.65
C GLU A 166 -17.59 -4.96 -23.31
N PHE A 167 -17.91 -4.17 -22.26
CA PHE A 167 -18.30 -4.70 -20.96
C PHE A 167 -19.50 -5.63 -21.07
N GLU A 168 -20.55 -5.24 -21.80
CA GLU A 168 -21.74 -6.07 -22.00
C GLU A 168 -21.39 -7.36 -22.75
N THR A 169 -20.53 -7.28 -23.76
CA THR A 169 -20.05 -8.44 -24.52
C THR A 169 -19.30 -9.42 -23.62
N LYS A 170 -18.32 -8.95 -22.84
CA LYS A 170 -17.60 -9.77 -21.88
C LYS A 170 -18.50 -10.37 -20.81
N ARG A 171 -19.46 -9.59 -20.31
CA ARG A 171 -20.44 -10.09 -19.33
C ARG A 171 -21.27 -11.26 -19.89
N LYS A 172 -21.66 -11.20 -21.16
CA LYS A 172 -22.43 -12.26 -21.83
C LYS A 172 -21.59 -13.50 -22.13
N GLN A 173 -20.32 -13.32 -22.48
CA GLN A 173 -19.44 -14.42 -22.89
C GLN A 173 -18.74 -15.10 -21.71
N ASN A 174 -18.24 -14.31 -20.77
CA ASN A 174 -17.30 -14.75 -19.73
C ASN A 174 -17.92 -14.72 -18.33
N GLY A 175 -19.16 -14.27 -18.17
CA GLY A 175 -19.83 -14.23 -16.87
C GLY A 175 -19.57 -12.93 -16.09
N LYS A 176 -19.57 -13.03 -14.76
CA LYS A 176 -19.58 -11.89 -13.86
C LYS A 176 -18.19 -11.23 -13.74
N PRO A 177 -18.12 -9.89 -13.84
CA PRO A 177 -16.88 -9.14 -13.63
C PRO A 177 -16.41 -9.27 -12.17
N GLY A 178 -15.11 -9.46 -11.95
CA GLY A 178 -14.48 -9.61 -10.63
C GLY A 178 -14.60 -11.00 -10.01
N GLU A 179 -15.38 -11.90 -10.62
CA GLU A 179 -15.46 -13.31 -10.24
C GLU A 179 -14.88 -14.16 -11.39
N ASP A 180 -15.52 -14.11 -12.55
CA ASP A 180 -15.18 -14.95 -13.69
C ASP A 180 -14.11 -14.32 -14.60
N TRP A 181 -13.96 -13.00 -14.56
CA TRP A 181 -12.94 -12.27 -15.33
C TRP A 181 -12.60 -10.90 -14.71
N HIS A 182 -11.41 -10.39 -15.02
CA HIS A 182 -10.90 -9.10 -14.53
C HIS A 182 -10.45 -8.19 -15.67
N TRP A 183 -10.47 -6.88 -15.43
CA TRP A 183 -9.89 -5.91 -16.37
C TRP A 183 -8.36 -5.97 -16.35
N HIS A 184 -7.75 -5.93 -17.54
CA HIS A 184 -6.31 -5.86 -17.75
C HIS A 184 -5.87 -4.48 -18.24
N GLU A 185 -4.59 -4.16 -18.06
CA GLU A 185 -4.08 -2.83 -18.41
C GLU A 185 -4.10 -2.57 -19.93
N GLU A 186 -3.70 -3.57 -20.71
CA GLU A 186 -3.55 -3.49 -22.17
C GLU A 186 -4.85 -3.19 -22.90
N GLU A 187 -5.99 -3.58 -22.31
CA GLU A 187 -7.31 -3.32 -22.87
C GLU A 187 -7.89 -1.97 -22.47
N LEU A 188 -7.61 -1.47 -21.26
CA LEU A 188 -8.22 -0.23 -20.76
C LEU A 188 -7.60 1.03 -21.39
N TRP A 189 -6.30 1.02 -21.66
CA TRP A 189 -5.62 2.17 -22.27
C TRP A 189 -6.23 2.60 -23.63
N PRO A 190 -6.48 1.69 -24.59
CA PRO A 190 -7.16 2.02 -25.84
C PRO A 190 -8.52 2.73 -25.64
N PHE A 191 -9.35 2.25 -24.70
CA PHE A 191 -10.62 2.88 -24.37
C PHE A 191 -10.41 4.31 -23.86
N PHE A 192 -9.47 4.50 -22.92
CA PHE A 192 -9.18 5.83 -22.38
C PHE A 192 -8.75 6.81 -23.48
N LYS A 193 -7.84 6.39 -24.37
CA LYS A 193 -7.36 7.20 -25.50
C LYS A 193 -8.50 7.60 -26.45
N SER A 194 -9.36 6.65 -26.82
CA SER A 194 -10.52 6.89 -27.70
C SER A 194 -11.51 7.85 -27.06
N SER A 195 -11.89 7.58 -25.81
CA SER A 195 -12.87 8.38 -25.07
C SER A 195 -12.38 9.79 -24.80
N LEU A 196 -11.10 9.97 -24.44
CA LEU A 196 -10.51 11.29 -24.29
C LEU A 196 -10.59 12.10 -25.59
N SER A 197 -10.30 11.48 -26.73
CA SER A 197 -10.41 12.13 -28.05
C SER A 197 -11.84 12.56 -28.37
N LYS A 198 -12.85 11.78 -27.94
CA LYS A 198 -14.27 12.13 -28.08
C LYS A 198 -14.65 13.30 -27.16
N VAL A 199 -14.25 13.27 -25.88
CA VAL A 199 -14.53 14.36 -24.92
C VAL A 199 -13.90 15.67 -25.34
N LEU A 200 -12.67 15.64 -25.84
CA LEU A 200 -11.95 16.83 -26.29
C LEU A 200 -12.60 17.52 -27.50
N LYS A 201 -13.61 16.92 -28.16
CA LYS A 201 -14.41 17.63 -29.17
C LYS A 201 -15.35 18.66 -28.56
N THR A 202 -15.82 18.42 -27.33
CA THR A 202 -16.87 19.21 -26.69
C THR A 202 -16.35 20.10 -25.57
N ARG A 203 -15.43 19.60 -24.73
CA ARG A 203 -14.94 20.33 -23.55
C ARG A 203 -13.44 20.10 -23.28
N PRO A 204 -12.76 21.06 -22.62
CA PRO A 204 -11.37 20.89 -22.19
C PRO A 204 -11.23 19.82 -21.10
N VAL A 205 -10.04 19.23 -20.99
CA VAL A 205 -9.70 18.19 -20.01
C VAL A 205 -8.51 18.63 -19.15
N TRP A 206 -8.63 18.41 -17.84
CA TRP A 206 -7.56 18.55 -16.86
C TRP A 206 -7.33 17.21 -16.18
N LEU A 207 -6.10 16.71 -16.21
CA LEU A 207 -5.71 15.45 -15.58
C LEU A 207 -4.64 15.72 -14.53
N PHE A 208 -4.91 15.32 -13.29
CA PHE A 208 -4.00 15.45 -12.16
C PHE A 208 -3.54 14.07 -11.68
N MET A 209 -2.24 13.82 -11.63
CA MET A 209 -1.67 12.55 -11.16
C MET A 209 -0.65 12.79 -10.05
N ASP A 210 -0.96 12.35 -8.83
CA ASP A 210 -0.05 12.53 -7.71
C ASP A 210 0.88 11.32 -7.52
N ALA A 211 2.12 11.61 -7.14
CA ALA A 211 3.14 10.65 -6.74
C ALA A 211 3.42 9.57 -7.80
N LEU A 212 3.62 10.01 -9.05
CA LEU A 212 3.83 9.10 -10.20
C LEU A 212 5.00 8.13 -9.99
N ASP A 213 6.02 8.51 -9.21
CA ASP A 213 7.13 7.63 -8.85
C ASP A 213 6.72 6.41 -8.01
N GLU A 214 5.59 6.48 -7.30
CA GLU A 214 5.11 5.39 -6.44
C GLU A 214 4.55 4.19 -7.21
N CYS A 215 4.38 4.28 -8.54
CA CYS A 215 4.05 3.12 -9.38
C CYS A 215 5.26 2.32 -9.88
N GLY A 216 6.46 2.73 -9.46
CA GLY A 216 7.72 2.13 -9.87
C GLY A 216 8.35 2.85 -11.07
N LYS A 217 9.68 2.79 -11.15
CA LYS A 217 10.47 3.54 -12.14
C LYS A 217 10.03 3.28 -13.59
N GLU A 218 9.90 2.02 -13.97
CA GLU A 218 9.58 1.61 -15.34
C GLU A 218 8.18 2.09 -15.75
N ASN A 219 7.20 1.90 -14.86
CA ASN A 219 5.83 2.36 -15.08
C ASN A 219 5.75 3.89 -15.15
N ALA A 220 6.46 4.61 -14.28
CA ALA A 220 6.47 6.06 -14.27
C ALA A 220 7.01 6.63 -15.60
N VAL A 221 8.15 6.11 -16.07
CA VAL A 221 8.75 6.51 -17.36
C VAL A 221 7.78 6.20 -18.51
N ARG A 222 7.25 4.98 -18.56
CA ARG A 222 6.30 4.53 -19.59
C ARG A 222 5.04 5.41 -19.62
N LEU A 223 4.46 5.74 -18.47
CA LEU A 223 3.26 6.58 -18.38
C LEU A 223 3.53 8.00 -18.90
N VAL A 224 4.67 8.59 -18.55
CA VAL A 224 5.06 9.91 -19.08
C VAL A 224 5.18 9.88 -20.61
N GLU A 225 5.82 8.86 -21.17
CA GLU A 225 5.94 8.69 -22.63
C GLU A 225 4.57 8.52 -23.29
N ILE A 226 3.67 7.73 -22.69
CA ILE A 226 2.29 7.56 -23.13
C ILE A 226 1.57 8.91 -23.19
N PHE A 227 1.63 9.73 -22.13
CA PHE A 227 0.96 11.02 -22.09
C PHE A 227 1.57 12.06 -23.03
N LYS A 228 2.90 12.06 -23.21
CA LYS A 228 3.56 12.88 -24.22
C LYS A 228 3.10 12.52 -25.62
N SER A 229 3.13 11.23 -25.95
CA SER A 229 2.66 10.72 -27.24
C SER A 229 1.19 11.08 -27.46
N LEU A 230 0.34 10.92 -26.45
CA LEU A 230 -1.06 11.31 -26.50
C LEU A 230 -1.22 12.79 -26.85
N LEU A 231 -0.58 13.72 -26.13
CA LEU A 231 -0.68 15.16 -26.37
C LEU A 231 -0.21 15.56 -27.78
N LYS A 232 0.83 14.90 -28.31
CA LYS A 232 1.38 15.14 -29.65
C LYS A 232 0.41 14.72 -30.75
N HIS A 233 -0.33 13.63 -30.56
CA HIS A 233 -1.23 13.07 -31.57
C HIS A 233 -2.68 13.60 -31.48
N LEU A 234 -2.99 14.51 -30.54
CA LEU A 234 -4.33 15.11 -30.46
C LEU A 234 -4.65 15.96 -31.70
N PRO A 235 -5.87 15.88 -32.28
CA PRO A 235 -6.24 16.66 -33.48
C PRO A 235 -6.23 18.16 -33.21
N SER A 236 -5.67 19.01 -34.08
CA SER A 236 -5.49 20.47 -33.84
C SER A 236 -6.77 21.23 -33.45
N GLN A 237 -7.95 20.73 -33.85
CA GLN A 237 -9.26 21.31 -33.52
C GLN A 237 -9.80 20.89 -32.14
N SER A 238 -9.09 20.04 -31.40
CA SER A 238 -9.47 19.61 -30.06
C SER A 238 -9.57 20.80 -29.11
N LYS A 239 -10.43 20.73 -28.09
CA LYS A 239 -10.33 21.58 -26.91
C LYS A 239 -9.02 21.30 -26.16
N GLY A 240 -8.70 22.16 -25.20
CA GLY A 240 -7.42 22.09 -24.49
C GLY A 240 -7.30 20.86 -23.58
N CYS A 241 -6.12 20.23 -23.56
CA CYS A 241 -5.82 19.07 -22.74
C CYS A 241 -4.58 19.36 -21.90
N ARG A 242 -4.73 19.40 -20.58
CA ARG A 242 -3.66 19.75 -19.64
C ARG A 242 -3.45 18.63 -18.66
N ILE A 243 -2.22 18.17 -18.56
CA ILE A 243 -1.84 17.07 -17.67
C ILE A 243 -0.82 17.62 -16.69
N CYS A 244 -1.09 17.46 -15.40
CA CYS A 244 -0.18 17.78 -14.32
C CYS A 244 0.10 16.51 -13.54
N PHE A 245 1.37 16.24 -13.29
CA PHE A 245 1.75 15.16 -12.40
C PHE A 245 2.79 15.60 -11.40
N SER A 246 2.80 14.97 -10.23
CA SER A 246 3.83 15.14 -9.22
C SER A 246 4.74 13.91 -9.15
N SER A 247 6.02 14.11 -8.86
CA SER A 247 6.92 13.02 -8.47
C SER A 247 8.12 13.50 -7.67
N ARG A 248 8.92 12.58 -7.15
CA ARG A 248 10.28 12.89 -6.70
C ARG A 248 11.21 13.21 -7.88
N HIS A 249 12.42 13.68 -7.55
CA HIS A 249 13.52 13.81 -8.53
C HIS A 249 13.93 12.49 -9.18
N TYR A 250 13.62 11.38 -8.52
CA TYR A 250 13.82 10.02 -9.01
C TYR A 250 12.46 9.32 -9.17
N PRO A 251 12.21 8.57 -10.24
CA PRO A 251 13.13 8.23 -11.33
C PRO A 251 13.48 9.43 -12.21
N ILE A 252 14.69 9.43 -12.78
CA ILE A 252 15.08 10.43 -13.78
C ILE A 252 14.20 10.22 -15.00
N LEU A 253 13.26 11.14 -15.21
CA LEU A 253 12.44 11.19 -16.40
C LEU A 253 13.27 11.89 -17.48
N HIS A 254 13.55 11.24 -18.61
CA HIS A 254 14.15 11.91 -19.77
C HIS A 254 13.11 12.85 -20.37
N LEU A 255 13.04 14.07 -19.83
CA LEU A 255 12.12 15.09 -20.29
C LEU A 255 12.82 16.01 -21.28
N ASP A 256 12.17 16.24 -22.41
CA ASP A 256 12.50 17.28 -23.37
C ASP A 256 11.93 18.63 -22.90
N ASP A 257 12.37 19.72 -23.52
CA ASP A 257 11.94 21.11 -23.22
C ASP A 257 10.43 21.35 -23.35
N SER A 258 9.67 20.36 -23.82
CA SER A 258 8.21 20.41 -23.92
C SER A 258 7.49 20.26 -22.58
N VAL A 259 8.18 19.81 -21.53
CA VAL A 259 7.61 19.65 -20.19
C VAL A 259 7.98 20.82 -19.30
N LEU A 260 6.96 21.46 -18.76
CA LEU A 260 7.12 22.58 -17.83
C LEU A 260 7.37 22.04 -16.42
N GLU A 261 8.30 22.65 -15.68
CA GLU A 261 8.72 22.14 -14.37
C GLU A 261 8.52 23.16 -13.24
N VAL A 262 8.06 22.66 -12.09
CA VAL A 262 7.99 23.41 -10.82
C VAL A 262 8.68 22.58 -9.75
N CYS A 263 9.66 23.16 -9.06
CA CYS A 263 10.41 22.49 -8.00
C CYS A 263 9.91 22.98 -6.63
N THR A 264 9.15 22.15 -5.92
CA THR A 264 8.41 22.57 -4.71
C THR A 264 9.31 23.12 -3.61
N GLU A 265 10.43 22.47 -3.30
CA GLU A 265 11.34 22.90 -2.23
C GLU A 265 12.04 24.24 -2.48
N ASN A 266 12.01 24.75 -3.70
CA ASN A 266 12.58 26.07 -4.01
C ASN A 266 11.59 27.21 -3.75
N GLU A 267 10.30 26.89 -3.65
CA GLU A 267 9.20 27.87 -3.63
C GLU A 267 8.39 27.81 -2.32
N ASN A 268 8.45 26.69 -1.58
CA ASN A 268 7.59 26.43 -0.42
C ASN A 268 8.07 27.04 0.91
N GLN A 269 9.11 27.87 0.93
CA GLN A 269 9.62 28.48 2.16
C GLN A 269 8.55 29.34 2.86
N GLY A 270 7.76 30.10 2.08
CA GLY A 270 6.64 30.89 2.62
C GLY A 270 5.55 30.00 3.24
N ASP A 271 5.21 28.88 2.59
CA ASP A 271 4.23 27.93 3.13
C ASP A 271 4.71 27.29 4.44
N ILE A 272 6.01 26.96 4.53
CA ILE A 272 6.61 26.42 5.76
C ILE A 272 6.53 27.47 6.88
N SER A 273 6.89 28.73 6.62
CA SER A 273 6.79 29.81 7.60
C SER A 273 5.37 29.94 8.13
N THR A 274 4.39 30.09 7.23
CA THR A 274 2.97 30.21 7.60
C THR A 274 2.50 29.03 8.44
N PHE A 275 2.91 27.80 8.09
CA PHE A 275 2.59 26.62 8.87
C PHE A 275 3.20 26.64 10.27
N VAL A 276 4.50 26.93 10.37
CA VAL A 276 5.22 26.97 11.66
C VAL A 276 4.64 28.05 12.56
N ASP A 277 4.39 29.25 12.03
CA ASP A 277 3.79 30.37 12.76
C ASP A 277 2.38 30.02 13.27
N ASN A 278 1.54 29.42 12.43
CA ASN A 278 0.20 28.99 12.83
C ASN A 278 0.23 27.93 13.94
N GLN A 279 1.13 26.95 13.83
CA GLN A 279 1.22 25.85 14.81
C GLN A 279 1.85 26.27 16.14
N LEU A 280 2.76 27.25 16.12
CA LEU A 280 3.47 27.73 17.31
C LEU A 280 2.92 29.06 17.83
N ALA A 281 1.75 29.52 17.37
CA ALA A 281 1.17 30.80 17.78
C ALA A 281 0.99 30.94 19.30
N GLU A 282 0.45 29.91 19.98
CA GLU A 282 0.29 29.92 21.44
C GLU A 282 1.61 29.82 22.20
N PHE A 283 2.61 29.17 21.59
CA PHE A 283 3.96 29.06 22.14
C PHE A 283 4.71 30.40 22.04
N GLN A 284 4.64 31.06 20.88
CA GLN A 284 5.16 32.41 20.65
C GLN A 284 4.45 33.46 21.52
N ALA A 285 3.15 33.32 21.77
CA ALA A 285 2.43 34.25 22.66
C ALA A 285 2.97 34.20 24.10
N ARG A 286 3.46 33.03 24.54
CA ARG A 286 4.04 32.82 25.88
C ARG A 286 5.55 33.10 25.93
N THR A 287 6.25 33.07 24.80
CA THR A 287 7.71 33.11 24.72
C THR A 287 8.19 33.99 23.57
N SER A 288 9.16 34.87 23.81
CA SER A 288 9.85 35.60 22.74
C SER A 288 10.93 34.72 22.07
N SER A 289 10.52 33.56 21.52
CA SER A 289 11.44 32.55 21.00
C SER A 289 11.82 32.77 19.54
N THR A 290 13.06 32.42 19.17
CA THR A 290 13.54 32.44 17.77
C THR A 290 13.29 31.13 17.02
N ILE A 291 12.68 30.15 17.69
CA ILE A 291 12.40 28.80 17.18
C ILE A 291 11.67 28.83 15.82
N PRO A 292 10.59 29.60 15.61
CA PRO A 292 9.80 29.54 14.38
C PRO A 292 10.60 29.97 13.13
N THR A 293 11.38 31.05 13.26
CA THR A 293 12.30 31.51 12.22
C THR A 293 13.38 30.47 11.97
N TRP A 294 13.96 29.91 13.03
CA TRP A 294 15.00 28.89 12.91
C TRP A 294 14.51 27.64 12.16
N ILE A 295 13.33 27.11 12.53
CA ILE A 295 12.71 25.95 11.87
C ILE A 295 12.52 26.24 10.38
N THR A 296 12.00 27.43 10.04
CA THR A 296 11.73 27.83 8.66
C THR A 296 13.02 27.87 7.82
N GLU A 297 14.11 28.42 8.37
CA GLU A 297 15.41 28.51 7.70
C GLU A 297 16.07 27.14 7.52
N HIS A 298 15.91 26.23 8.50
CA HIS A 298 16.62 24.94 8.51
C HIS A 298 15.84 23.83 7.79
N ALA A 299 14.53 23.98 7.60
CA ALA A 299 13.70 23.00 6.90
C ALA A 299 14.14 22.73 5.45
N SER A 300 14.86 23.67 4.80
CA SER A 300 15.46 23.47 3.47
C SER A 300 14.48 22.93 2.41
N GLY A 301 13.23 23.41 2.49
CA GLY A 301 12.09 23.04 1.64
C GLY A 301 11.48 21.66 1.92
N VAL A 302 11.84 21.01 3.03
CA VAL A 302 11.31 19.71 3.47
C VAL A 302 10.25 19.94 4.55
N PHE A 303 9.00 20.08 4.14
CA PHE A 303 7.86 20.34 5.03
C PHE A 303 7.70 19.27 6.13
N MET A 304 7.97 18.00 5.82
CA MET A 304 7.96 16.90 6.79
C MET A 304 8.96 17.12 7.94
N TRP A 305 10.13 17.69 7.64
CA TRP A 305 11.11 18.03 8.67
C TRP A 305 10.55 19.11 9.59
N ALA A 306 10.02 20.21 9.01
CA ALA A 306 9.44 21.30 9.79
C ALA A 306 8.33 20.81 10.72
N ARG A 307 7.43 19.95 10.21
CA ARG A 307 6.36 19.34 11.00
C ARG A 307 6.89 18.55 12.20
N LEU A 308 7.86 17.66 11.99
CA LEU A 308 8.43 16.84 13.07
C LEU A 308 9.15 17.66 14.13
N VAL A 309 9.78 18.76 13.74
CA VAL A 309 10.47 19.66 14.66
C VAL A 309 9.48 20.52 15.45
N VAL A 310 8.40 20.99 14.81
CA VAL A 310 7.27 21.66 15.49
C VAL A 310 6.62 20.73 16.51
N GLU A 311 6.33 19.47 16.13
CA GLU A 311 5.76 18.48 17.04
C GLU A 311 6.67 18.23 18.26
N GLN A 312 7.99 18.12 18.06
CA GLN A 312 8.96 18.01 19.17
C GLN A 312 8.97 19.24 20.09
N ALA A 313 8.92 20.46 19.53
CA ALA A 313 8.87 21.68 20.34
C ALA A 313 7.60 21.72 21.21
N LEU A 314 6.45 21.35 20.63
CA LEU A 314 5.18 21.28 21.34
C LEU A 314 5.18 20.18 22.42
N ASP A 315 5.75 19.00 22.13
CA ASP A 315 5.85 17.91 23.11
C ASP A 315 6.73 18.30 24.31
N LEU A 316 7.83 19.02 24.09
CA LEU A 316 8.68 19.53 25.17
C LEU A 316 7.97 20.59 26.00
N ASP A 317 7.25 21.53 25.38
CA ASP A 317 6.44 22.54 26.08
C ASP A 317 5.33 21.89 26.92
N LEU A 318 4.61 20.91 26.37
CA LEU A 318 3.61 20.14 27.09
C LEU A 318 4.22 19.31 28.23
N GLY A 319 5.46 18.86 28.07
CA GLY A 319 6.25 18.18 29.11
C GLY A 319 6.72 19.11 30.23
N GLY A 320 6.53 20.42 30.10
CA GLY A 320 6.94 21.42 31.08
C GLY A 320 8.40 21.86 30.97
N ALA A 321 9.06 21.59 29.85
CA ALA A 321 10.43 22.06 29.59
C ALA A 321 10.48 23.59 29.56
N GLY A 322 11.58 24.17 30.04
CA GLY A 322 11.77 25.62 29.99
C GLY A 322 12.05 26.11 28.56
N PRO A 323 11.72 27.36 28.18
CA PRO A 323 11.95 27.86 26.81
C PRO A 323 13.39 27.70 26.31
N GLY A 324 14.39 27.90 27.18
CA GLY A 324 15.81 27.74 26.82
C GLY A 324 16.24 26.28 26.65
N GLU A 325 15.58 25.34 27.32
CA GLU A 325 15.80 23.89 27.12
C GLU A 325 15.22 23.47 25.77
N ILE A 326 14.00 23.94 25.45
CA ILE A 326 13.36 23.71 24.14
C ILE A 326 14.23 24.27 23.03
N GLU A 327 14.71 25.52 23.15
CA GLU A 327 15.63 26.11 22.16
C GLU A 327 16.91 25.30 22.00
N GLY A 328 17.51 24.84 23.09
CA GLY A 328 18.72 24.01 23.06
C GLY A 328 18.52 22.69 22.32
N GLU A 329 17.43 21.98 22.62
CA GLU A 329 17.08 20.71 21.97
C GLU A 329 16.77 20.92 20.47
N ILE A 330 15.94 21.92 20.13
CA ILE A 330 15.56 22.20 18.74
C ILE A 330 16.77 22.60 17.90
N HIS A 331 17.66 23.45 18.42
CA HIS A 331 18.89 23.84 17.71
C HIS A 331 19.88 22.69 17.51
N SER A 332 19.77 21.60 18.28
CA SER A 332 20.60 20.41 18.13
C SER A 332 20.15 19.48 16.98
N ILE A 333 18.93 19.71 16.46
CA ILE A 333 18.33 18.87 15.42
C ILE A 333 19.05 19.10 14.08
N PRO A 334 19.49 18.04 13.38
CA PRO A 334 20.14 18.14 12.09
C PRO A 334 19.12 18.54 11.01
N PRO A 335 19.51 19.40 10.05
CA PRO A 335 18.62 19.86 8.98
C PRO A 335 18.30 18.79 7.91
N ASP A 336 19.01 17.66 7.94
CA ASP A 336 18.79 16.53 7.03
C ASP A 336 17.73 15.57 7.60
N LEU A 337 16.71 15.24 6.80
CA LEU A 337 15.58 14.42 7.24
C LEU A 337 16.00 12.99 7.62
N ASP A 338 16.94 12.38 6.90
CA ASP A 338 17.44 11.04 7.23
C ASP A 338 18.21 11.05 8.57
N LYS A 339 18.98 12.12 8.84
CA LYS A 339 19.66 12.29 10.13
C LYS A 339 18.68 12.52 11.28
N LEU A 340 17.63 13.31 11.06
CA LEU A 340 16.55 13.49 12.04
C LEU A 340 15.87 12.15 12.35
N TYR A 341 15.51 11.36 11.33
CA TYR A 341 14.96 10.02 11.55
C TYR A 341 15.92 9.13 12.34
N ARG A 342 17.22 9.14 12.03
CA ARG A 342 18.22 8.38 12.81
C ARG A 342 18.21 8.77 14.28
N GLN A 343 18.16 10.07 14.61
CA GLN A 343 18.09 10.51 16.00
C GLN A 343 16.81 10.02 16.70
N LEU A 344 15.65 10.11 16.04
CA LEU A 344 14.38 9.64 16.60
C LEU A 344 14.41 8.14 16.93
N ILE A 345 15.08 7.33 16.11
CA ILE A 345 15.08 5.86 16.27
C ILE A 345 16.18 5.34 17.20
N GLN A 346 17.15 6.17 17.63
CA GLN A 346 18.33 5.73 18.40
C GLN A 346 17.97 4.97 19.69
N ASN A 347 16.86 5.31 20.32
CA ASN A 347 16.40 4.72 21.59
C ASN A 347 15.31 3.65 21.41
N MET A 348 15.04 3.21 20.18
CA MET A 348 14.02 2.21 19.91
C MET A 348 14.39 0.84 20.52
N LYS A 349 13.40 0.21 21.17
CA LYS A 349 13.53 -1.11 21.79
C LYS A 349 13.11 -2.21 20.81
N ALA A 350 13.32 -3.47 21.20
CA ALA A 350 12.90 -4.64 20.40
C ALA A 350 11.41 -4.63 19.98
N ALA A 351 10.52 -4.12 20.84
CA ALA A 351 9.10 -3.95 20.48
C ALA A 351 8.88 -2.90 19.39
N SER A 352 9.63 -1.79 19.42
CA SER A 352 9.61 -0.78 18.35
C SER A 352 10.12 -1.37 17.04
N GLN A 353 11.24 -2.09 17.07
CA GLN A 353 11.78 -2.77 15.89
C GLN A 353 10.76 -3.73 15.27
N LYS A 354 10.10 -4.56 16.09
CA LYS A 354 9.04 -5.48 15.63
C LYS A 354 7.87 -4.74 14.98
N LEU A 355 7.42 -3.64 15.58
CA LEU A 355 6.37 -2.79 15.00
C LEU A 355 6.78 -2.24 13.63
N ILE A 356 7.98 -1.66 13.54
CA ILE A 356 8.50 -1.08 12.30
C ILE A 356 8.63 -2.15 11.21
N GLN A 357 9.16 -3.33 11.55
CA GLN A 357 9.25 -4.46 10.64
C GLN A 357 7.88 -4.85 10.09
N TRP A 358 6.84 -4.93 10.93
CA TRP A 358 5.48 -5.26 10.50
C TRP A 358 4.93 -4.22 9.52
N ILE A 359 5.15 -2.93 9.78
CA ILE A 359 4.68 -1.86 8.88
C ILE A 359 5.46 -1.89 7.55
N CYS A 360 6.74 -2.26 7.56
CA CYS A 360 7.59 -2.31 6.37
C CYS A 360 7.29 -3.52 5.47
N PHE A 361 7.18 -4.72 6.06
CA PHE A 361 7.31 -5.99 5.34
C PHE A 361 6.07 -6.90 5.40
N ALA A 362 4.99 -6.49 6.05
CA ALA A 362 3.73 -7.21 5.92
C ALA A 362 3.33 -7.32 4.43
N THR A 363 2.83 -8.49 4.01
CA THR A 363 2.32 -8.74 2.64
C THR A 363 1.27 -7.72 2.17
N ARG A 364 0.52 -7.17 3.12
CA ARG A 364 -0.36 -6.01 2.98
C ARG A 364 -0.38 -5.22 4.30
N PRO A 365 -0.80 -3.95 4.29
CA PRO A 365 -1.03 -3.20 5.52
C PRO A 365 -1.97 -3.95 6.50
N LEU A 366 -1.60 -3.96 7.78
CA LEU A 366 -2.35 -4.62 8.84
C LEU A 366 -3.36 -3.66 9.46
N SER A 367 -4.55 -4.18 9.79
CA SER A 367 -5.49 -3.47 10.65
C SER A 367 -4.96 -3.33 12.07
N ILE A 368 -5.50 -2.40 12.84
CA ILE A 368 -5.11 -2.23 14.24
C ILE A 368 -5.33 -3.49 15.09
N ASP A 369 -6.39 -4.25 14.80
CA ASP A 369 -6.71 -5.48 15.54
C ASP A 369 -5.89 -6.68 15.07
N GLU A 370 -5.51 -6.73 13.79
CA GLU A 370 -4.53 -7.70 13.29
C GLU A 370 -3.16 -7.46 13.92
N LEU A 371 -2.72 -6.20 13.94
CA LEU A 371 -1.42 -5.82 14.48
C LEU A 371 -1.32 -6.09 15.99
N ARG A 372 -2.42 -5.96 16.76
CA ARG A 372 -2.45 -6.32 18.18
C ARG A 372 -1.99 -7.76 18.41
N TRP A 373 -2.51 -8.71 17.64
CA TRP A 373 -2.11 -10.11 17.74
C TRP A 373 -0.68 -10.34 17.22
N ALA A 374 -0.34 -9.72 16.09
CA ALA A 374 0.99 -9.80 15.50
C ALA A 374 2.11 -9.28 16.42
N MET A 375 1.79 -8.29 17.27
CA MET A 375 2.72 -7.73 18.25
C MET A 375 2.87 -8.59 19.49
N VAL A 376 1.79 -9.21 19.97
CA VAL A 376 1.77 -10.02 21.20
C VAL A 376 2.39 -11.40 20.98
N ILE A 377 2.12 -12.03 19.84
CA ILE A 377 2.63 -13.37 19.56
C ILE A 377 4.08 -13.25 19.14
N ASP A 378 4.96 -13.90 19.89
CA ASP A 378 6.37 -14.00 19.51
C ASP A 378 6.67 -15.32 18.82
N ALA A 379 7.65 -15.27 17.92
CA ALA A 379 8.12 -16.43 17.18
C ALA A 379 8.81 -17.47 18.07
N ASP A 380 9.22 -17.09 19.29
CA ASP A 380 9.93 -17.96 20.24
C ASP A 380 9.18 -18.16 21.57
N CYS A 381 7.99 -17.56 21.73
CA CYS A 381 7.15 -17.64 22.94
C CYS A 381 6.41 -19.00 23.12
N PRO A 382 6.32 -19.61 24.32
CA PRO A 382 5.71 -20.93 24.48
C PRO A 382 4.17 -20.96 24.58
N HIS A 383 3.47 -19.82 24.39
CA HIS A 383 2.01 -19.78 24.51
C HIS A 383 1.31 -20.67 23.48
N ARG A 384 0.35 -21.48 23.94
CA ARG A 384 -0.45 -22.40 23.12
C ARG A 384 -1.91 -21.99 22.96
N THR A 385 -2.35 -21.04 23.79
CA THR A 385 -3.71 -20.51 23.78
C THR A 385 -3.70 -19.00 23.57
N LEU A 386 -4.76 -18.48 22.95
CA LEU A 386 -4.99 -17.04 22.86
C LEU A 386 -5.19 -16.43 24.25
N GLN A 387 -5.76 -17.18 25.19
CA GLN A 387 -5.89 -16.75 26.59
C GLN A 387 -4.53 -16.50 27.25
N ASP A 388 -3.53 -17.36 27.02
CA ASP A 388 -2.17 -17.14 27.52
C ASP A 388 -1.55 -15.88 26.93
N CYS A 389 -1.74 -15.65 25.62
CA CYS A 389 -1.29 -14.43 24.96
C CYS A 389 -1.93 -13.18 25.56
N GLN A 390 -3.21 -13.24 25.95
CA GLN A 390 -3.89 -12.13 26.64
C GLN A 390 -3.34 -11.85 28.04
N CYS A 391 -2.80 -12.87 28.71
CA CYS A 391 -2.15 -12.73 30.01
C CYS A 391 -0.71 -12.21 29.91
N ALA A 392 -0.15 -12.09 28.71
CA ALA A 392 1.21 -11.60 28.51
C ALA A 392 1.35 -10.13 28.93
N LYS A 393 2.51 -9.79 29.53
CA LYS A 393 2.82 -8.44 30.03
C LYS A 393 2.63 -7.32 28.98
N HIS A 394 2.85 -7.64 27.72
CA HIS A 394 2.81 -6.69 26.61
C HIS A 394 1.49 -6.73 25.82
N TYR A 395 0.48 -7.47 26.29
CA TYR A 395 -0.83 -7.51 25.67
C TYR A 395 -1.55 -6.16 25.75
N VAL A 396 -2.20 -5.78 24.64
CA VAL A 396 -3.01 -4.56 24.56
C VAL A 396 -4.48 -4.92 24.32
N PRO A 397 -5.38 -4.56 25.25
CA PRO A 397 -6.75 -5.08 25.28
C PRO A 397 -7.71 -4.41 24.30
N ASP A 398 -7.38 -3.21 23.82
CA ASP A 398 -8.28 -2.44 22.96
C ASP A 398 -7.52 -1.60 21.93
N SER A 399 -8.22 -1.24 20.85
CA SER A 399 -7.67 -0.52 19.71
C SER A 399 -7.27 0.92 20.07
N VAL A 400 -7.89 1.54 21.10
CA VAL A 400 -7.55 2.90 21.54
C VAL A 400 -6.17 2.92 22.21
N ARG A 401 -5.91 1.97 23.12
CA ARG A 401 -4.60 1.79 23.73
C ARG A 401 -3.56 1.37 22.70
N MET A 402 -3.94 0.54 21.73
CA MET A 402 -3.04 0.14 20.65
C MET A 402 -2.60 1.34 19.82
N LYS A 403 -3.53 2.25 19.48
CA LYS A 403 -3.21 3.47 18.74
C LYS A 403 -2.16 4.32 19.46
N ARG A 404 -2.33 4.51 20.78
CA ARG A 404 -1.33 5.21 21.61
C ARG A 404 0.00 4.47 21.64
N GLN A 405 -0.03 3.14 21.79
CA GLN A 405 1.18 2.34 21.80
C GLN A 405 1.93 2.39 20.47
N ILE A 406 1.23 2.40 19.32
CA ILE A 406 1.82 2.56 17.99
C ILE A 406 2.56 3.90 17.91
N GLN A 407 1.94 5.00 18.37
CA GLN A 407 2.57 6.32 18.39
C GLN A 407 3.82 6.32 19.28
N THR A 408 3.75 5.77 20.48
CA THR A 408 4.90 5.68 21.39
C THR A 408 6.03 4.82 20.84
N LEU A 409 5.72 3.61 20.34
CA LEU A 409 6.73 2.67 19.86
C LEU A 409 7.39 3.14 18.56
N SER A 410 6.68 3.89 17.72
CA SER A 410 7.20 4.44 16.47
C SER A 410 7.83 5.83 16.60
N CYS A 411 7.84 6.42 17.80
CA CYS A 411 8.27 7.81 18.02
C CYS A 411 7.48 8.81 17.15
N GLY A 412 6.15 8.60 17.04
CA GLY A 412 5.26 9.42 16.22
C GLY A 412 5.34 9.16 14.72
N LEU A 413 6.24 8.28 14.26
CA LEU A 413 6.45 8.02 12.83
C LEU A 413 5.38 7.13 12.19
N ALA A 414 4.51 6.50 12.99
CA ALA A 414 3.39 5.69 12.52
C ALA A 414 2.04 6.18 13.08
N GLU A 415 1.01 6.02 12.26
CA GLU A 415 -0.35 6.41 12.54
C GLU A 415 -1.35 5.31 12.15
N VAL A 416 -2.60 5.51 12.54
CA VAL A 416 -3.74 4.67 12.15
C VAL A 416 -4.61 5.50 11.22
N SER A 417 -4.77 5.03 9.97
CA SER A 417 -5.57 5.70 8.94
C SER A 417 -7.06 5.68 9.28
N GLN A 418 -7.87 6.41 8.50
CA GLN A 418 -9.34 6.39 8.66
C GLN A 418 -9.91 4.98 8.48
N ALA A 419 -9.27 4.16 7.63
CA ALA A 419 -9.63 2.76 7.37
C ALA A 419 -9.18 1.78 8.48
N GLN A 420 -8.73 2.26 9.65
CA GLN A 420 -8.22 1.44 10.77
C GLN A 420 -6.99 0.60 10.42
N VAL A 421 -6.21 1.04 9.43
CA VAL A 421 -4.98 0.39 8.98
C VAL A 421 -3.77 1.14 9.52
N VAL A 422 -2.77 0.39 9.96
CA VAL A 422 -1.53 0.97 10.50
C VAL A 422 -0.56 1.28 9.36
N GLN A 423 -0.07 2.51 9.31
CA GLN A 423 0.85 2.98 8.29
C GLN A 423 1.85 3.99 8.87
N PHE A 424 2.94 4.25 8.16
CA PHE A 424 3.79 5.39 8.48
C PHE A 424 3.05 6.72 8.25
N ILE A 425 3.43 7.79 8.93
CA ILE A 425 2.87 9.13 8.70
C ILE A 425 3.17 9.64 7.29
N HIS A 426 4.29 9.18 6.69
CA HIS A 426 4.71 9.60 5.36
C HIS A 426 5.54 8.53 4.65
N GLN A 427 5.55 8.53 3.30
CA GLN A 427 6.30 7.54 2.51
C GLN A 427 7.81 7.61 2.76
N SER A 428 8.36 8.82 2.97
CA SER A 428 9.80 8.98 3.27
C SER A 428 10.27 8.24 4.51
N VAL A 429 9.38 8.02 5.50
CA VAL A 429 9.69 7.20 6.68
C VAL A 429 9.86 5.74 6.29
N LYS A 430 8.97 5.21 5.43
CA LYS A 430 9.06 3.84 4.91
C LYS A 430 10.37 3.65 4.14
N ASP A 431 10.68 4.58 3.25
CA ASP A 431 11.90 4.52 2.44
C ASP A 431 13.14 4.55 3.33
N PHE A 432 13.17 5.43 4.34
CA PHE A 432 14.23 5.47 5.33
C PHE A 432 14.44 4.12 6.00
N PHE A 433 13.39 3.48 6.52
CA PHE A 433 13.52 2.19 7.21
C PHE A 433 13.95 1.06 6.28
N VAL A 434 13.35 0.98 5.08
CA VAL A 434 13.67 -0.05 4.09
C VAL A 434 15.09 0.09 3.55
N GLU A 435 15.60 1.31 3.37
CA GLU A 435 16.94 1.51 2.80
C GLU A 435 18.04 1.50 3.85
N LYS A 436 17.82 2.10 5.03
CA LYS A 436 18.91 2.44 5.98
C LYS A 436 18.54 2.25 7.45
N GLY A 437 17.30 2.51 7.82
CA GLY A 437 16.85 2.59 9.21
C GLY A 437 16.88 1.25 9.93
N LEU A 438 16.50 0.16 9.26
CA LEU A 438 16.57 -1.19 9.85
C LEU A 438 18.01 -1.64 10.11
N SER A 439 18.94 -1.33 9.19
CA SER A 439 20.37 -1.59 9.40
C SER A 439 20.94 -0.80 10.58
N ALA A 440 20.42 0.40 10.84
CA ALA A 440 20.78 1.19 12.01
C ALA A 440 20.24 0.60 13.32
N LEU A 441 19.12 -0.13 13.28
CA LEU A 441 18.49 -0.76 14.45
C LEU A 441 19.11 -2.12 14.81
N ASP A 442 19.46 -2.93 13.80
CA ASP A 442 19.91 -4.33 13.98
C ASP A 442 21.44 -4.52 14.04
N GLY A 443 22.23 -3.44 14.03
CA GLY A 443 23.68 -3.49 14.30
C GLY A 443 24.53 -4.21 13.24
N ASN A 444 24.81 -3.53 12.13
CA ASN A 444 25.66 -3.97 10.99
C ASN A 444 25.06 -5.05 10.07
N VAL A 445 23.75 -5.28 10.11
CA VAL A 445 23.04 -6.16 9.17
C VAL A 445 22.56 -5.34 7.97
N THR A 446 22.71 -5.84 6.75
CA THR A 446 22.19 -5.16 5.54
C THR A 446 20.66 -5.08 5.58
N SER A 447 20.06 -4.10 4.90
CA SER A 447 18.59 -3.95 4.89
C SER A 447 17.89 -5.20 4.32
N THR A 448 18.49 -5.83 3.32
CA THR A 448 18.04 -7.10 2.75
C THR A 448 18.05 -8.23 3.77
N GLU A 449 19.13 -8.37 4.56
CA GLU A 449 19.21 -9.39 5.61
C GLU A 449 18.20 -9.15 6.74
N ALA A 450 17.99 -7.89 7.14
CA ALA A 450 16.96 -7.53 8.11
C ALA A 450 15.55 -7.89 7.61
N ALA A 451 15.27 -7.64 6.32
CA ALA A 451 14.01 -8.04 5.68
C ALA A 451 13.83 -9.56 5.67
N ILE A 452 14.86 -10.32 5.28
CA ILE A 452 14.84 -11.80 5.28
C ILE A 452 14.52 -12.34 6.69
N ARG A 453 15.19 -11.83 7.72
CA ARG A 453 14.95 -12.23 9.12
C ARG A 453 13.55 -11.85 9.60
N ALA A 454 13.06 -10.67 9.24
CA ALA A 454 11.70 -10.23 9.56
C ALA A 454 10.65 -11.17 8.93
N HIS A 455 10.79 -11.47 7.64
CA HIS A 455 9.90 -12.41 6.95
C HIS A 455 9.90 -13.80 7.59
N PHE A 456 11.08 -14.33 7.96
CA PHE A 456 11.14 -15.60 8.68
C PHE A 456 10.43 -15.53 10.04
N ARG A 457 10.60 -14.44 10.78
CA ARG A 457 9.87 -14.23 12.04
C ARG A 457 8.37 -14.19 11.82
N PHE A 458 7.91 -13.54 10.75
CA PHE A 458 6.48 -13.40 10.43
C PHE A 458 5.86 -14.73 10.03
N SER A 459 6.55 -15.56 9.24
CA SER A 459 6.06 -16.90 8.93
C SER A 459 5.86 -17.72 10.22
N LYS A 460 6.85 -17.70 11.13
CA LYS A 460 6.72 -18.34 12.46
C LYS A 460 5.53 -17.81 13.28
N ILE A 461 5.33 -16.49 13.32
CA ILE A 461 4.20 -15.88 14.05
C ILE A 461 2.85 -16.32 13.45
N CYS A 462 2.72 -16.30 12.13
CA CYS A 462 1.49 -16.74 11.46
C CYS A 462 1.18 -18.22 11.72
N ILE A 463 2.18 -19.10 11.60
CA ILE A 463 2.02 -20.55 11.87
C ILE A 463 1.62 -20.78 13.33
N ARG A 464 2.23 -20.05 14.26
CA ARG A 464 1.88 -20.16 15.69
C ARG A 464 0.48 -19.68 15.99
N TYR A 465 0.02 -18.60 15.36
CA TYR A 465 -1.37 -18.17 15.48
C TYR A 465 -2.31 -19.28 15.03
N LEU A 466 -2.05 -19.90 13.88
CA LEU A 466 -2.83 -21.02 13.36
C LEU A 466 -2.85 -22.24 14.29
N ALA A 467 -1.76 -22.46 15.03
CA ALA A 467 -1.61 -23.57 15.96
C ALA A 467 -2.25 -23.34 17.35
N MET A 468 -2.91 -22.19 17.58
CA MET A 468 -3.58 -21.93 18.86
C MET A 468 -4.77 -22.88 19.07
N GLU A 469 -4.93 -23.37 20.29
CA GLU A 469 -5.94 -24.39 20.64
C GLU A 469 -7.37 -23.95 20.28
N GLU A 470 -7.71 -22.68 20.52
CA GLU A 470 -9.03 -22.13 20.23
C GLU A 470 -9.36 -22.17 18.74
N ILE A 471 -8.37 -22.04 17.86
CA ILE A 471 -8.55 -22.10 16.41
C ILE A 471 -8.78 -23.54 15.96
N GLY A 472 -8.03 -24.48 16.53
CA GLY A 472 -8.20 -25.91 16.24
C GLY A 472 -9.59 -26.46 16.58
N CYS A 473 -10.20 -25.92 17.65
CA CYS A 473 -11.52 -26.33 18.14
C CYS A 473 -12.69 -25.54 17.53
N SER A 474 -12.45 -24.46 16.80
CA SER A 474 -13.53 -23.61 16.29
C SER A 474 -14.19 -24.16 15.03
N THR A 475 -15.50 -23.92 14.91
CA THR A 475 -16.30 -24.15 13.69
C THR A 475 -16.60 -22.85 12.93
N SER A 476 -16.29 -21.69 13.51
CA SER A 476 -16.49 -20.35 12.93
C SER A 476 -15.21 -19.53 13.10
N TYR A 477 -14.75 -18.90 12.02
CA TYR A 477 -13.45 -18.22 11.98
C TYR A 477 -13.54 -16.69 12.05
N ASN A 478 -14.76 -16.14 12.12
CA ASN A 478 -14.99 -14.69 12.05
C ASN A 478 -14.45 -13.91 13.25
N ASP A 479 -14.31 -14.56 14.41
CA ASP A 479 -13.88 -13.91 15.65
C ASP A 479 -12.35 -13.76 15.75
N PHE A 480 -11.60 -14.40 14.84
CA PHE A 480 -10.14 -14.40 14.85
C PHE A 480 -9.58 -13.37 13.86
N THR A 481 -9.40 -12.13 14.32
CA THR A 481 -9.04 -10.99 13.45
C THR A 481 -7.74 -11.18 12.67
N PHE A 482 -6.74 -11.87 13.22
CA PHE A 482 -5.45 -12.12 12.55
C PHE A 482 -5.45 -13.39 11.69
N LEU A 483 -6.48 -14.24 11.78
CA LEU A 483 -6.51 -15.55 11.14
C LEU A 483 -6.40 -15.46 9.62
N ARG A 484 -7.18 -14.55 9.00
CA ARG A 484 -7.14 -14.39 7.54
C ARG A 484 -5.76 -14.02 7.04
N TYR A 485 -5.08 -13.10 7.73
CA TYR A 485 -3.72 -12.72 7.40
C TYR A 485 -2.75 -13.89 7.58
N ALA A 486 -2.81 -14.56 8.75
CA ALA A 486 -1.95 -15.69 9.06
C ALA A 486 -2.07 -16.81 8.03
N THR A 487 -3.31 -17.18 7.66
CA THR A 487 -3.60 -18.24 6.69
C THR A 487 -3.05 -17.94 5.30
N THR A 488 -3.19 -16.71 4.79
CA THR A 488 -2.82 -16.38 3.41
C THR A 488 -1.39 -15.85 3.25
N SER A 489 -0.74 -15.42 4.34
CA SER A 489 0.55 -14.70 4.24
C SER A 489 1.77 -15.48 4.73
N TRP A 490 1.60 -16.54 5.54
CA TRP A 490 2.75 -17.25 6.11
C TRP A 490 3.67 -17.87 5.04
N VAL A 491 3.09 -18.40 3.96
CA VAL A 491 3.84 -19.00 2.84
C VAL A 491 4.65 -17.95 2.08
N ALA A 492 4.05 -16.80 1.79
CA ALA A 492 4.72 -15.68 1.12
C ALA A 492 5.88 -15.13 1.96
N HIS A 493 5.74 -15.13 3.29
CA HIS A 493 6.82 -14.79 4.20
C HIS A 493 7.92 -15.86 4.24
N ALA A 494 7.56 -17.15 4.27
CA ALA A 494 8.53 -18.24 4.20
C ALA A 494 9.35 -18.16 2.90
N GLN A 495 8.68 -17.96 1.75
CA GLN A 495 9.31 -17.78 0.44
C GLN A 495 10.28 -16.59 0.41
N GLN A 496 9.89 -15.43 0.92
CA GLN A 496 10.76 -14.24 0.98
C GLN A 496 11.95 -14.42 1.93
N SER A 497 11.85 -15.34 2.89
CA SER A 497 12.94 -15.68 3.80
C SER A 497 13.83 -16.84 3.32
N ASP A 498 13.51 -17.46 2.19
CA ASP A 498 14.19 -18.64 1.65
C ASP A 498 15.53 -18.28 0.98
N ALA A 499 16.43 -17.71 1.77
CA ALA A 499 17.79 -17.38 1.40
C ALA A 499 18.76 -18.21 2.23
N ARG A 500 19.99 -18.40 1.73
CA ARG A 500 21.07 -19.19 2.38
C ARG A 500 21.43 -18.77 3.82
N ILE A 501 20.87 -17.66 4.30
CA ILE A 501 21.18 -17.03 5.58
C ILE A 501 20.27 -17.55 6.71
N VAL A 502 19.08 -18.08 6.41
CA VAL A 502 18.11 -18.53 7.42
C VAL A 502 17.65 -19.96 7.12
N PRO A 503 18.10 -20.96 7.90
CA PRO A 503 17.62 -22.33 7.77
C PRO A 503 16.12 -22.42 8.09
N GLN A 504 15.34 -23.01 7.17
CA GLN A 504 13.88 -23.18 7.35
C GLN A 504 13.51 -24.36 8.27
N ALA A 505 14.50 -25.04 8.87
CA ALA A 505 14.29 -26.20 9.72
C ALA A 505 13.38 -25.93 10.93
N ASP A 506 13.39 -24.70 11.48
CA ASP A 506 12.50 -24.33 12.59
C ASP A 506 11.02 -24.41 12.22
N LEU A 507 10.67 -24.22 10.94
CA LEU A 507 9.28 -24.36 10.48
C LEU A 507 8.79 -25.80 10.62
N LEU A 508 9.67 -26.80 10.43
CA LEU A 508 9.33 -28.21 10.60
C LEU A 508 8.88 -28.51 12.03
N ALA A 509 9.57 -27.93 13.02
CA ALA A 509 9.20 -28.07 14.42
C ALA A 509 7.83 -27.46 14.72
N LEU A 510 7.50 -26.30 14.12
CA LEU A 510 6.19 -25.67 14.29
C LEU A 510 5.04 -26.50 13.69
N PHE A 511 5.28 -27.18 12.57
CA PHE A 511 4.33 -28.10 11.96
C PHE A 511 4.30 -29.49 12.61
N ALA A 512 5.16 -29.75 13.61
CA ALA A 512 5.38 -31.07 14.18
C ALA A 512 5.64 -32.14 13.10
N TRP A 513 6.42 -31.77 12.07
CA TRP A 513 6.77 -32.64 10.96
C TRP A 513 7.37 -33.96 11.46
N PRO A 514 6.99 -35.14 10.91
CA PRO A 514 6.19 -35.34 9.69
C PRO A 514 4.67 -35.41 9.87
N SER A 515 4.11 -34.99 11.01
CA SER A 515 2.66 -34.90 11.17
C SER A 515 2.05 -33.91 10.17
N ASN A 516 0.91 -34.27 9.57
CA ASN A 516 0.17 -33.40 8.66
C ASN A 516 -1.00 -32.65 9.35
N ASN A 517 -1.19 -32.80 10.66
CA ASN A 517 -2.37 -32.31 11.37
C ASN A 517 -2.56 -30.79 11.25
N LEU A 518 -1.48 -30.02 11.47
CA LEU A 518 -1.55 -28.55 11.37
C LEU A 518 -1.74 -28.10 9.91
N MET A 519 -1.19 -28.85 8.95
CA MET A 519 -1.41 -28.61 7.53
C MET A 519 -2.87 -28.85 7.13
N GLU A 520 -3.48 -29.95 7.59
CA GLU A 520 -4.91 -30.23 7.37
C GLU A 520 -5.80 -29.17 8.01
N LEU A 521 -5.46 -28.72 9.23
CA LEU A 521 -6.14 -27.60 9.87
C LEU A 521 -6.04 -26.33 9.01
N TRP A 522 -4.85 -26.00 8.53
CA TRP A 522 -4.62 -24.83 7.67
C TRP A 522 -5.40 -24.92 6.36
N VAL A 523 -5.39 -26.07 5.66
CA VAL A 523 -6.18 -26.30 4.45
C VAL A 523 -7.67 -26.08 4.71
N ARG A 524 -8.20 -26.66 5.79
CA ARG A 524 -9.61 -26.52 6.18
C ARG A 524 -9.98 -25.06 6.48
N ILE A 525 -9.12 -24.33 7.20
CA ILE A 525 -9.32 -22.91 7.47
C ILE A 525 -9.30 -22.13 6.16
N TYR A 526 -8.31 -22.38 5.31
CA TYR A 526 -8.15 -21.70 4.02
C TYR A 526 -9.42 -21.88 3.16
N GLN A 527 -9.90 -23.11 3.01
CA GLN A 527 -11.14 -23.41 2.28
C GLN A 527 -12.38 -22.76 2.89
N ALA A 528 -12.39 -22.50 4.20
CA ALA A 528 -13.51 -21.82 4.85
C ALA A 528 -13.49 -20.30 4.63
N ILE A 529 -12.30 -19.69 4.55
CA ILE A 529 -12.16 -18.22 4.47
C ILE A 529 -12.00 -17.70 3.03
N ASP A 530 -11.42 -18.50 2.13
CA ASP A 530 -11.05 -18.05 0.78
C ASP A 530 -10.96 -19.22 -0.24
N LYS A 531 -12.05 -19.99 -0.32
CA LYS A 531 -12.17 -21.21 -1.14
C LYS A 531 -11.82 -21.03 -2.62
N TYR A 532 -12.15 -19.87 -3.18
CA TYR A 532 -12.08 -19.62 -4.62
C TYR A 532 -10.81 -18.90 -5.04
N SER A 533 -9.93 -18.54 -4.11
CA SER A 533 -8.63 -17.98 -4.49
C SER A 533 -7.75 -19.03 -5.13
N ASP A 534 -6.97 -18.61 -6.12
CA ASP A 534 -6.00 -19.47 -6.79
C ASP A 534 -5.02 -20.11 -5.80
N GLY A 535 -4.73 -19.43 -4.68
CA GLY A 535 -3.86 -19.91 -3.61
C GLY A 535 -4.45 -21.02 -2.73
N CYS A 536 -5.74 -21.35 -2.85
CA CYS A 536 -6.39 -22.33 -1.99
C CYS A 536 -5.80 -23.74 -2.23
N PRO A 537 -5.27 -24.40 -1.18
CA PRO A 537 -4.73 -25.75 -1.30
C PRO A 537 -5.87 -26.81 -1.33
N PRO A 538 -5.71 -27.90 -2.10
CA PRO A 538 -6.58 -29.07 -2.00
C PRO A 538 -6.42 -29.83 -0.69
N THR A 539 -7.38 -30.71 -0.39
CA THR A 539 -7.25 -31.67 0.73
C THR A 539 -6.06 -32.60 0.48
N GLY A 540 -5.43 -33.12 1.54
CA GLY A 540 -4.24 -33.97 1.41
C GLY A 540 -2.93 -33.21 1.12
N THR A 541 -2.98 -31.89 0.96
CA THR A 541 -1.78 -31.05 0.87
C THR A 541 -0.86 -31.25 2.07
N SER A 542 0.43 -31.42 1.80
CA SER A 542 1.49 -31.57 2.81
C SER A 542 2.45 -30.38 2.80
N LEU A 543 3.32 -30.29 3.80
CA LEU A 543 4.34 -29.24 3.85
C LEU A 543 5.30 -29.31 2.64
N LEU A 544 5.57 -30.53 2.14
CA LEU A 544 6.38 -30.76 0.95
C LEU A 544 5.69 -30.24 -0.32
N HIS A 545 4.36 -30.42 -0.44
CA HIS A 545 3.58 -29.80 -1.51
C HIS A 545 3.73 -28.27 -1.50
N ILE A 546 3.57 -27.62 -0.33
CA ILE A 546 3.71 -26.17 -0.21
C ILE A 546 5.12 -25.70 -0.58
N GLY A 547 6.16 -26.37 -0.07
CA GLY A 547 7.54 -26.08 -0.47
C GLY A 547 7.74 -26.21 -1.99
N SER A 548 7.14 -27.22 -2.60
CA SER A 548 7.17 -27.46 -4.03
C SER A 548 6.46 -26.42 -4.88
N ARG A 549 5.24 -26.03 -4.53
CA ARG A 549 4.44 -25.08 -5.32
C ARG A 549 5.00 -23.67 -5.31
N TYR A 550 5.63 -23.26 -4.21
CA TYR A 550 6.17 -21.91 -4.05
C TYR A 550 7.69 -21.84 -4.19
N GLY A 551 8.34 -22.97 -4.48
CA GLY A 551 9.79 -23.01 -4.70
C GLY A 551 10.62 -22.72 -3.45
N ILE A 552 10.11 -23.06 -2.25
CA ILE A 552 10.79 -22.83 -0.97
C ILE A 552 11.83 -23.94 -0.76
N PHE A 553 12.97 -23.81 -1.44
CA PHE A 553 14.05 -24.77 -1.50
C PHE A 553 14.61 -25.13 -0.11
N GLY A 554 14.81 -24.15 0.79
CA GLY A 554 15.28 -24.40 2.14
C GLY A 554 14.31 -25.26 2.97
N LEU A 555 13.00 -25.10 2.73
CA LEU A 555 11.98 -25.93 3.38
C LEU A 555 11.98 -27.34 2.82
N VAL A 556 12.01 -27.48 1.48
CA VAL A 556 12.06 -28.80 0.81
C VAL A 556 13.30 -29.57 1.24
N THR A 557 14.48 -28.97 1.19
CA THR A 557 15.73 -29.63 1.60
C THR A 557 15.70 -30.02 3.07
N ALA A 558 15.21 -29.17 3.97
CA ALA A 558 15.05 -29.52 5.37
C ALA A 558 14.08 -30.70 5.58
N THR A 559 12.94 -30.72 4.88
CA THR A 559 12.01 -31.87 4.97
C THR A 559 12.66 -33.16 4.49
N LEU A 560 13.39 -33.15 3.37
CA LEU A 560 14.05 -34.33 2.80
C LEU A 560 15.22 -34.83 3.67
N GLN A 561 15.96 -33.94 4.32
CA GLN A 561 17.05 -34.30 5.22
C GLN A 561 16.56 -34.84 6.58
N SER A 562 15.37 -34.43 7.02
CA SER A 562 14.78 -34.92 8.28
C SER A 562 14.24 -36.35 8.19
N THR A 563 14.04 -36.87 6.97
CA THR A 563 13.44 -38.19 6.71
C THR A 563 14.50 -39.25 6.51
N ASP A 564 15.18 -39.67 7.58
CA ASP A 564 16.25 -40.67 7.47
C ASP A 564 15.76 -42.12 7.19
N GLN A 565 14.45 -42.45 7.26
CA GLN A 565 14.00 -43.86 7.16
C GLN A 565 12.64 -44.20 6.51
N THR A 566 11.92 -43.31 5.83
CA THR A 566 10.71 -43.75 5.08
C THR A 566 10.50 -43.00 3.77
N THR A 567 10.67 -43.72 2.67
CA THR A 567 10.30 -43.37 1.28
C THR A 567 8.82 -42.98 1.08
N THR A 568 7.98 -43.03 2.12
CA THR A 568 6.53 -42.84 2.05
C THR A 568 6.06 -41.38 2.01
N VAL A 569 6.93 -40.40 2.26
CA VAL A 569 6.52 -38.98 2.37
C VAL A 569 6.83 -38.17 1.11
N ILE A 570 7.80 -38.62 0.30
CA ILE A 570 8.24 -37.92 -0.92
C ILE A 570 7.15 -37.93 -2.00
N ASP A 571 6.45 -39.05 -2.13
CA ASP A 571 5.36 -39.25 -3.08
C ASP A 571 3.97 -39.17 -2.42
N VAL A 572 3.84 -38.40 -1.33
CA VAL A 572 2.52 -38.14 -0.72
C VAL A 572 1.63 -37.46 -1.76
N ALA A 573 0.41 -37.95 -1.93
CA ALA A 573 -0.53 -37.43 -2.91
C ALA A 573 -1.61 -36.56 -2.25
N ASP A 574 -1.98 -35.46 -2.90
CA ASP A 574 -3.16 -34.67 -2.54
C ASP A 574 -4.48 -35.33 -3.01
N GLU A 575 -5.62 -34.68 -2.80
CA GLU A 575 -6.94 -35.20 -3.19
C GLU A 575 -7.12 -35.44 -4.70
N TYR A 576 -6.23 -34.90 -5.53
CA TYR A 576 -6.23 -35.09 -6.98
C TYR A 576 -5.20 -36.12 -7.44
N GLY A 577 -4.49 -36.77 -6.51
CA GLY A 577 -3.40 -37.69 -6.82
C GLY A 577 -2.11 -36.96 -7.23
N GLN A 578 -2.02 -35.64 -7.05
CA GLN A 578 -0.82 -34.89 -7.42
C GLN A 578 0.22 -34.99 -6.31
N THR A 579 1.49 -35.18 -6.69
CA THR A 579 2.62 -35.25 -5.76
C THR A 579 3.32 -33.90 -5.62
N PRO A 580 4.22 -33.72 -4.64
CA PRO A 580 5.07 -32.54 -4.57
C PRO A 580 5.91 -32.33 -5.83
N LEU A 581 6.31 -33.41 -6.52
CA LEU A 581 7.00 -33.31 -7.80
C LEU A 581 6.07 -32.74 -8.89
N SER A 582 4.81 -33.16 -8.95
CA SER A 582 3.80 -32.57 -9.86
C SER A 582 3.60 -31.08 -9.61
N TRP A 583 3.54 -30.66 -8.34
CA TRP A 583 3.38 -29.24 -7.96
C TRP A 583 4.61 -28.40 -8.33
N ALA A 584 5.82 -28.91 -8.09
CA ALA A 584 7.06 -28.21 -8.46
C ALA A 584 7.20 -28.09 -9.99
N ALA A 585 6.85 -29.15 -10.72
CA ALA A 585 6.88 -29.18 -12.18
C ALA A 585 5.83 -28.24 -12.80
N TRP A 586 4.61 -28.20 -12.24
CA TRP A 586 3.57 -27.26 -12.67
C TRP A 586 4.04 -25.80 -12.61
N ASN A 587 4.75 -25.43 -11.53
CA ASN A 587 5.18 -24.06 -11.27
C ASN A 587 6.59 -23.74 -11.78
N GLY A 588 7.27 -24.70 -12.44
CA GLY A 588 8.58 -24.48 -13.04
C GLY A 588 9.73 -24.32 -12.05
N HIS A 589 9.60 -24.86 -10.83
CA HIS A 589 10.63 -24.75 -9.79
C HIS A 589 11.74 -25.80 -9.98
N GLU A 590 12.60 -25.58 -10.98
CA GLU A 590 13.66 -26.53 -11.41
C GLU A 590 14.58 -27.01 -10.29
N THR A 591 14.98 -26.11 -9.38
CA THR A 591 15.86 -26.45 -8.25
C THR A 591 15.19 -27.41 -7.28
N VAL A 592 13.89 -27.22 -7.02
CA VAL A 592 13.09 -28.10 -6.18
C VAL A 592 12.83 -29.43 -6.89
N VAL A 593 12.50 -29.41 -8.19
CA VAL A 593 12.34 -30.65 -8.98
C VAL A 593 13.61 -31.50 -8.88
N ARG A 594 14.78 -30.91 -9.11
CA ARG A 594 16.05 -31.64 -9.03
C ARG A 594 16.27 -32.26 -7.65
N SER A 595 16.05 -31.51 -6.57
CA SER A 595 16.22 -32.05 -5.22
C SER A 595 15.22 -33.15 -4.86
N LEU A 596 13.97 -33.07 -5.33
CA LEU A 596 13.00 -34.16 -5.14
C LEU A 596 13.42 -35.42 -5.90
N LEU A 597 13.92 -35.28 -7.12
CA LEU A 597 14.40 -36.41 -7.93
C LEU A 597 15.66 -37.06 -7.34
N GLU A 598 16.62 -36.25 -6.86
CA GLU A 598 17.81 -36.73 -6.16
C GLU A 598 17.45 -37.49 -4.86
N ALA A 599 16.35 -37.13 -4.22
CA ALA A 599 15.82 -37.81 -3.04
C ALA A 599 14.98 -39.06 -3.37
N GLY A 600 14.78 -39.38 -4.66
CA GLY A 600 14.10 -40.60 -5.11
C GLY A 600 12.59 -40.44 -5.35
N ALA A 601 12.09 -39.23 -5.63
CA ALA A 601 10.69 -39.02 -6.01
C ALA A 601 10.34 -39.79 -7.30
N THR A 602 9.14 -40.37 -7.35
CA THR A 602 8.67 -41.13 -8.52
C THR A 602 8.36 -40.19 -9.68
N VAL A 603 9.19 -40.23 -10.72
CA VAL A 603 9.14 -39.33 -11.90
C VAL A 603 7.81 -39.37 -12.63
N ASP A 604 7.25 -40.58 -12.82
CA ASP A 604 6.11 -40.84 -13.70
C ASP A 604 4.80 -41.09 -12.93
N MET A 605 4.71 -40.66 -11.67
CA MET A 605 3.46 -40.79 -10.91
C MET A 605 2.36 -39.95 -11.57
N LYS A 606 1.24 -40.60 -11.89
CA LYS A 606 0.11 -39.95 -12.56
C LYS A 606 -0.87 -39.43 -11.53
N ASP A 607 -1.40 -38.24 -11.78
CA ASP A 607 -2.54 -37.75 -11.01
C ASP A 607 -3.81 -38.55 -11.30
N ASP A 608 -4.69 -38.63 -10.30
CA ASP A 608 -5.93 -39.40 -10.38
C ASP A 608 -6.98 -38.68 -11.24
N LYS A 609 -6.92 -37.35 -11.27
CA LYS A 609 -7.94 -36.51 -11.90
C LYS A 609 -7.86 -36.52 -13.42
N TYR A 610 -6.65 -36.51 -13.98
CA TYR A 610 -6.41 -36.34 -15.41
C TYR A 610 -5.42 -37.37 -15.98
N GLY A 611 -4.82 -38.21 -15.15
CA GLY A 611 -3.81 -39.20 -15.56
C GLY A 611 -2.50 -38.57 -16.00
N GLN A 612 -2.20 -37.35 -15.55
CA GLN A 612 -1.06 -36.56 -16.03
C GLN A 612 0.18 -36.75 -15.15
N THR A 613 1.35 -36.78 -15.78
CA THR A 613 2.63 -36.88 -15.08
C THR A 613 3.17 -35.49 -14.74
N PRO A 614 4.12 -35.36 -13.79
CA PRO A 614 4.83 -34.11 -13.54
C PRO A 614 5.40 -33.47 -14.81
N LEU A 615 5.97 -34.28 -15.72
CA LEU A 615 6.50 -33.80 -16.99
C LEU A 615 5.43 -33.18 -17.89
N TRP A 616 4.24 -33.77 -17.93
CA TRP A 616 3.14 -33.20 -18.69
C TRP A 616 2.72 -31.83 -18.14
N TRP A 617 2.67 -31.66 -16.82
CA TRP A 617 2.38 -30.38 -16.18
C TRP A 617 3.45 -29.32 -16.47
N ALA A 618 4.73 -29.67 -16.45
CA ALA A 618 5.81 -28.76 -16.84
C ALA A 618 5.68 -28.32 -18.31
N ALA A 619 5.47 -29.27 -19.22
CA ALA A 619 5.33 -28.98 -20.65
C ALA A 619 4.11 -28.10 -20.95
N ARG A 620 2.97 -28.39 -20.31
CA ARG A 620 1.72 -27.61 -20.46
C ARG A 620 1.90 -26.15 -20.03
N ASN A 621 2.69 -25.89 -19.00
CA ASN A 621 2.92 -24.54 -18.46
C ASN A 621 4.16 -23.86 -19.09
N GLY A 622 4.81 -24.48 -20.09
CA GLY A 622 5.94 -23.89 -20.82
C GLY A 622 7.27 -23.91 -20.05
N HIS A 623 7.43 -24.81 -19.09
CA HIS A 623 8.65 -24.91 -18.28
C HIS A 623 9.68 -25.85 -18.91
N GLU A 624 10.42 -25.36 -19.90
CA GLU A 624 11.39 -26.13 -20.70
C GLU A 624 12.61 -26.63 -19.93
N GLY A 625 12.97 -26.00 -18.81
CA GLY A 625 14.16 -26.36 -18.02
C GLY A 625 13.93 -27.41 -16.92
N VAL A 626 12.69 -27.87 -16.75
CA VAL A 626 12.37 -28.99 -15.83
C VAL A 626 12.92 -30.29 -16.45
N PRO A 627 13.94 -30.93 -15.85
CA PRO A 627 14.68 -31.98 -16.53
C PRO A 627 13.84 -33.25 -16.72
N VAL A 628 13.90 -33.81 -17.93
CA VAL A 628 13.58 -35.22 -18.19
C VAL A 628 14.79 -36.03 -17.77
N LEU A 629 14.93 -36.35 -16.49
CA LEU A 629 15.96 -37.32 -16.09
C LEU A 629 15.46 -38.72 -16.49
N PRO A 630 16.18 -39.46 -17.35
CA PRO A 630 15.87 -40.85 -17.59
C PRO A 630 16.07 -41.64 -16.29
N SER A 631 15.11 -42.49 -15.98
CA SER A 631 15.16 -43.46 -14.88
C SER A 631 16.49 -44.20 -14.92
N ILE A 632 17.30 -44.09 -13.85
CA ILE A 632 18.53 -44.87 -13.68
C ILE A 632 18.20 -46.18 -12.98
#